data_AF-A0A3A4SMM6-F1
#
_entry.id   AF-A0A3A4SMM6-F1
#
_cell.length_a   1.000
_cell.length_b   1.000
_cell.length_c   1.000
_cell.angle_alpha   90.00
_cell.angle_beta   90.00
_cell.angle_gamma   90.00
#
_symmetry.space_group_name_H-M   'P 1'
#
loop_
_entity.id
_entity.type
_entity.pdbx_description
1 polymer ?
#
loop_
_entity_poly.entity_id
_entity_poly.type
_entity_poly.pdbx_seq_one_letter_code
_entity_poly.pdbx_strand_id
1 'polypeptide(L)'
;MGNSTSEKKKRVSSGIAGLDQLLNGLYIGDNVIWYDDAGSLASTFCMKFIRESQKLKKPVIYVSFDRSPKNLIEKLGALAENQQLTILDCFTNGKGDKSEVFAKFFEKDGAQWPYQVIKVTEPWKPDAVAEAIYGLHRTLSGDVRLVIESLTGMQDLWEGEEHILRFYSRGCPKLYELDTIAYWIIEKGAHSTKLKSHINQIAQVVIDLSIKKGKSAIKILKAEKRTPKALNEPFDYMDDGVDLILESDRRGKAHLDLGSRIKEIRKQQGMSQKELAALIGVTPSNISQIESNLIYPSLPALFKIAESLSVAAGSFFENHMLPVKTIFPDGSGVKVSLPDMPKDSVEAMQITPPDLGGKVVMYVFRILPGKKLPAHFFVHKGEEAGYLLEGSLSIVSPNGVQELSAGDAIYLKTDFPTQWINQGKETAKLLWMKVR
;
A
#
# COMPACT_ATOMS: atom_id res chain seq x y z
N MET A 1 -4.83 13.23 44.21
CA MET A 1 -4.12 12.34 43.26
C MET A 1 -5.15 11.38 42.69
N GLY A 2 -5.76 11.74 41.56
CA GLY A 2 -6.68 10.85 40.84
C GLY A 2 -5.95 10.29 39.63
N ASN A 3 -5.60 9.00 39.66
CA ASN A 3 -5.12 8.29 38.49
C ASN A 3 -6.30 8.11 37.52
N SER A 4 -6.46 9.06 36.60
CA SER A 4 -7.20 8.85 35.35
C SER A 4 -6.32 7.94 34.47
N THR A 5 -6.54 6.63 34.55
CA THR A 5 -6.07 5.69 33.53
C THR A 5 -6.65 6.12 32.19
N SER A 6 -5.86 6.82 31.36
CA SER A 6 -6.27 7.11 29.99
C SER A 6 -6.42 5.77 29.27
N GLU A 7 -7.65 5.41 28.91
CA GLU A 7 -7.87 4.30 27.99
C GLU A 7 -7.03 4.57 26.74
N LYS A 8 -6.12 3.64 26.43
CA LYS A 8 -5.28 3.76 25.24
C LYS A 8 -6.22 3.71 24.03
N LYS A 9 -6.42 4.86 23.39
CA LYS A 9 -7.23 4.97 22.17
C LYS A 9 -6.78 3.91 21.16
N LYS A 10 -7.77 3.23 20.57
CA LYS A 10 -7.56 2.13 19.63
C LYS A 10 -6.82 2.63 18.39
N ARG A 11 -5.83 1.85 17.95
CA ARG A 11 -5.07 2.11 16.72
C ARG A 11 -5.72 1.44 15.52
N VAL A 12 -5.67 2.09 14.37
CA VAL A 12 -6.16 1.57 13.09
C VAL A 12 -5.21 1.97 11.96
N SER A 13 -5.25 1.20 10.87
CA SER A 13 -4.47 1.49 9.67
C SER A 13 -5.06 2.70 8.92
N SER A 14 -4.19 3.50 8.33
CA SER A 14 -4.54 4.53 7.33
C SER A 14 -4.83 3.94 5.94
N GLY A 15 -4.60 2.64 5.74
CA GLY A 15 -4.63 1.97 4.43
C GLY A 15 -3.33 2.11 3.65
N ILE A 16 -2.30 2.74 4.23
CA ILE A 16 -1.01 3.03 3.59
C ILE A 16 0.10 2.59 4.55
N ALA A 17 0.78 1.50 4.22
CA ALA A 17 1.78 0.88 5.10
C ALA A 17 2.91 1.86 5.51
N GLY A 18 3.44 2.63 4.56
CA GLY A 18 4.47 3.61 4.86
C GLY A 18 3.98 4.71 5.80
N LEU A 19 2.74 5.17 5.62
CA LEU A 19 2.17 6.21 6.48
C LEU A 19 1.93 5.69 7.89
N ASP A 20 1.45 4.44 8.00
CA ASP A 20 1.31 3.76 9.28
C ASP A 20 2.66 3.57 9.96
N GLN A 21 3.74 3.35 9.21
CA GLN A 21 5.08 3.28 9.76
C GLN A 21 5.57 4.64 10.29
N LEU A 22 5.28 5.73 9.57
CA LEU A 22 5.63 7.10 9.99
C LEU A 22 4.86 7.56 11.22
N LEU A 23 3.55 7.25 11.27
CA LEU A 23 2.64 7.72 12.32
C LEU A 23 2.43 6.72 13.46
N ASN A 24 2.87 5.47 13.29
CA ASN A 24 2.48 4.34 14.14
C ASN A 24 0.96 4.07 14.11
N GLY A 25 0.39 4.20 12.91
CA GLY A 25 -1.04 4.14 12.63
C GLY A 25 -1.82 5.39 13.07
N LEU A 26 -3.11 5.40 12.72
CA LEU A 26 -4.07 6.40 13.18
C LEU A 26 -4.72 5.94 14.48
N TYR A 27 -5.19 6.89 15.27
CA TYR A 27 -5.98 6.65 16.47
C TYR A 27 -7.44 6.99 16.19
N ILE A 28 -8.35 6.20 16.75
CA ILE A 28 -9.76 6.56 16.80
C ILE A 28 -9.90 7.96 17.45
N GLY A 29 -10.64 8.86 16.80
CA GLY A 29 -10.75 10.26 17.21
C GLY A 29 -9.75 11.23 16.56
N ASP A 30 -8.77 10.76 15.76
CA ASP A 30 -7.81 11.67 15.13
C ASP A 30 -8.50 12.63 14.14
N ASN A 31 -8.26 13.93 14.34
CA ASN A 31 -8.40 14.93 13.28
C ASN A 31 -7.06 15.04 12.53
N VAL A 32 -7.07 14.64 11.26
CA VAL A 32 -5.89 14.60 10.38
C VAL A 32 -6.00 15.70 9.33
N ILE A 33 -5.10 16.67 9.40
CA ILE A 33 -5.02 17.77 8.43
C ILE A 33 -4.07 17.39 7.29
N TRP A 34 -4.54 17.57 6.06
CA TRP A 34 -3.77 17.43 4.83
C TRP A 34 -3.64 18.79 4.16
N TYR A 35 -2.47 19.42 4.30
CA TYR A 35 -2.10 20.57 3.48
C TYR A 35 -1.73 20.08 2.08
N ASP A 36 -2.60 20.35 1.11
CA ASP A 36 -2.43 19.92 -0.28
C ASP A 36 -1.86 21.05 -1.14
N ASP A 37 -0.84 20.72 -1.93
CA ASP A 37 -0.18 21.61 -2.86
C ASP A 37 -0.86 21.44 -4.23
N ALA A 38 -1.58 22.47 -4.68
CA ALA A 38 -2.41 22.45 -5.89
C ALA A 38 -3.62 21.46 -5.88
N GLY A 39 -4.12 21.06 -4.69
CA GLY A 39 -5.45 20.46 -4.51
C GLY A 39 -5.67 19.08 -5.17
N SER A 40 -4.59 18.36 -5.50
CA SER A 40 -4.69 17.09 -6.21
C SER A 40 -4.02 15.91 -5.49
N LEU A 41 -3.09 16.17 -4.56
CA LEU A 41 -2.26 15.14 -3.95
C LEU A 41 -2.98 14.39 -2.83
N ALA A 42 -3.79 15.09 -2.03
CA ALA A 42 -4.48 14.51 -0.87
C ALA A 42 -5.52 13.46 -1.29
N SER A 43 -6.04 13.58 -2.52
CA SER A 43 -7.09 12.70 -3.01
C SER A 43 -6.70 11.23 -3.08
N THR A 44 -5.45 10.90 -3.44
CA THR A 44 -4.95 9.51 -3.38
C THR A 44 -5.00 8.96 -1.95
N PHE A 45 -4.55 9.74 -0.96
CA PHE A 45 -4.57 9.31 0.44
C PHE A 45 -6.00 9.08 0.94
N CYS A 46 -6.94 9.94 0.54
CA CYS A 46 -8.36 9.77 0.86
C CYS A 46 -8.92 8.48 0.26
N MET A 47 -8.61 8.16 -1.00
CA MET A 47 -9.07 6.92 -1.63
C MET A 47 -8.54 5.66 -0.92
N LYS A 48 -7.26 5.66 -0.50
CA LYS A 48 -6.71 4.53 0.28
C LYS A 48 -7.38 4.40 1.65
N PHE A 49 -7.64 5.52 2.33
CA PHE A 49 -8.35 5.55 3.60
C PHE A 49 -9.79 5.03 3.48
N ILE A 50 -10.52 5.44 2.43
CA ILE A 50 -11.86 4.93 2.11
C ILE A 50 -11.81 3.42 1.85
N ARG A 51 -10.88 2.97 1.00
CA ARG A 51 -10.69 1.54 0.67
C ARG A 51 -10.44 0.70 1.92
N GLU A 52 -9.57 1.15 2.82
CA GLU A 52 -9.28 0.43 4.07
C GLU A 52 -10.50 0.41 5.00
N SER A 53 -11.22 1.52 5.07
CA SER A 53 -12.47 1.61 5.85
C SER A 53 -13.52 0.62 5.34
N GLN A 54 -13.68 0.50 4.03
CA GLN A 54 -14.59 -0.47 3.40
C GLN A 54 -14.18 -1.92 3.67
N LYS A 55 -12.88 -2.25 3.60
CA LYS A 55 -12.38 -3.59 3.97
C LYS A 55 -12.73 -3.95 5.41
N LEU A 56 -12.61 -2.98 6.32
CA LEU A 56 -12.93 -3.11 7.74
C LEU A 56 -14.44 -2.98 8.03
N LYS A 57 -15.25 -2.86 6.99
CA LYS A 57 -16.70 -2.68 7.05
C LYS A 57 -17.13 -1.46 7.89
N LYS A 58 -16.39 -0.37 7.79
CA LYS A 58 -16.63 0.87 8.55
C LYS A 58 -17.42 1.90 7.73
N PRO A 59 -18.38 2.60 8.36
CA PRO A 59 -19.11 3.64 7.67
C PRO A 59 -18.21 4.84 7.39
N VAL A 60 -18.34 5.40 6.19
CA VAL A 60 -17.56 6.52 5.68
C VAL A 60 -18.51 7.63 5.21
N ILE A 61 -18.26 8.85 5.68
CA ILE A 61 -18.93 10.06 5.20
C ILE A 61 -17.91 10.87 4.40
N TYR A 62 -18.22 11.14 3.13
CA TYR A 62 -17.42 12.02 2.27
C TYR A 62 -18.15 13.33 2.05
N VAL A 63 -17.62 14.44 2.56
CA VAL A 63 -18.20 15.77 2.40
C VAL A 63 -17.47 16.49 1.28
N SER A 64 -18.17 16.82 0.20
CA SER A 64 -17.58 17.46 -0.99
C SER A 64 -18.13 18.85 -1.24
N PHE A 65 -17.25 19.85 -1.25
CA PHE A 65 -17.51 21.25 -1.60
C PHE A 65 -17.00 21.61 -2.99
N ASP A 66 -15.98 20.91 -3.47
CA ASP A 66 -15.20 21.31 -4.64
C ASP A 66 -15.54 20.55 -5.91
N ARG A 67 -16.32 19.47 -5.82
CA ARG A 67 -16.63 18.59 -6.96
C ARG A 67 -18.11 18.29 -7.04
N SER A 68 -18.64 18.28 -8.26
CA SER A 68 -19.99 17.77 -8.50
C SER A 68 -20.05 16.27 -8.20
N PRO A 69 -21.23 15.72 -7.83
CA PRO A 69 -21.40 14.30 -7.55
C PRO A 69 -20.86 13.40 -8.66
N LYS A 70 -21.14 13.74 -9.93
CA LYS A 70 -20.66 12.98 -11.09
C LYS A 70 -19.12 12.92 -11.15
N ASN A 71 -18.44 14.05 -11.02
CA ASN A 71 -16.97 14.11 -11.07
C ASN A 71 -16.34 13.34 -9.91
N LEU A 72 -16.90 13.48 -8.72
CA LEU A 72 -16.43 12.75 -7.54
C LEU A 72 -16.61 11.24 -7.69
N ILE A 73 -17.77 10.78 -8.19
CA ILE A 73 -18.03 9.35 -8.43
C ILE A 73 -17.06 8.79 -9.48
N GLU A 74 -16.85 9.49 -10.60
CA GLU A 74 -15.88 9.09 -11.62
C GLU A 74 -14.47 8.96 -11.02
N LYS A 75 -14.09 9.87 -10.12
CA LYS A 75 -12.80 9.85 -9.44
C LYS A 75 -12.68 8.69 -8.43
N LEU A 76 -13.73 8.40 -7.68
CA LEU A 76 -13.76 7.31 -6.70
C LEU A 76 -13.85 5.92 -7.36
N GLY A 77 -14.41 5.85 -8.57
CA GLY A 77 -14.61 4.60 -9.30
C GLY A 77 -15.41 3.58 -8.47
N ALA A 78 -14.92 2.34 -8.42
CA ALA A 78 -15.56 1.24 -7.67
C ALA A 78 -15.72 1.51 -6.17
N LEU A 79 -14.98 2.47 -5.58
CA LEU A 79 -15.15 2.84 -4.17
C LEU A 79 -16.50 3.53 -3.93
N ALA A 80 -17.06 4.21 -4.94
CA ALA A 80 -18.34 4.92 -4.82
C ALA A 80 -19.53 3.95 -4.70
N GLU A 81 -19.41 2.73 -5.24
CA GLU A 81 -20.49 1.72 -5.30
C GLU A 81 -20.69 0.96 -3.98
N ASN A 82 -20.05 1.41 -2.89
CA ASN A 82 -20.10 0.76 -1.60
C ASN A 82 -21.17 1.40 -0.69
N GLN A 83 -22.08 0.59 -0.18
CA GLN A 83 -23.18 1.03 0.70
C GLN A 83 -22.74 1.57 2.07
N GLN A 84 -21.46 1.49 2.40
CA GLN A 84 -20.89 2.09 3.61
C GLN A 84 -20.33 3.49 3.36
N LEU A 85 -20.24 3.93 2.10
CA LEU A 85 -19.79 5.27 1.74
C LEU A 85 -21.01 6.12 1.40
N THR A 86 -21.28 7.13 2.23
CA THR A 86 -22.28 8.16 1.95
C THR A 86 -21.59 9.47 1.60
N ILE A 87 -21.93 10.04 0.44
CA ILE A 87 -21.42 11.33 -0.03
C ILE A 87 -22.40 12.43 0.36
N LEU A 88 -21.93 13.44 1.11
CA LEU A 88 -22.62 14.70 1.32
C LEU A 88 -22.19 15.69 0.24
N ASP A 89 -23.10 16.00 -0.67
CA ASP A 89 -22.89 16.95 -1.77
C ASP A 89 -23.22 18.38 -1.31
N CYS A 90 -22.17 19.14 -0.99
CA CYS A 90 -22.24 20.58 -0.73
C CYS A 90 -21.96 21.41 -2.00
N PHE A 91 -21.52 20.78 -3.09
CA PHE A 91 -21.17 21.46 -4.33
C PHE A 91 -22.42 21.92 -5.08
N THR A 92 -23.40 21.04 -5.33
CA THR A 92 -24.53 21.32 -6.25
C THR A 92 -25.28 22.59 -5.88
N ASN A 93 -25.59 22.78 -4.59
CA ASN A 93 -26.26 23.99 -4.10
C ASN A 93 -25.27 25.09 -3.64
N GLY A 94 -23.97 24.79 -3.57
CA GLY A 94 -22.90 25.73 -3.25
C GLY A 94 -22.27 26.28 -4.53
N LYS A 95 -21.03 25.88 -4.82
CA LYS A 95 -20.27 26.31 -6.01
C LYS A 95 -20.94 25.97 -7.36
N GLY A 96 -21.80 24.95 -7.39
CA GLY A 96 -22.63 24.61 -8.55
C GLY A 96 -23.81 25.55 -8.79
N ASP A 97 -24.00 26.53 -7.90
CA ASP A 97 -24.97 27.63 -7.99
C ASP A 97 -26.41 27.16 -8.29
N LYS A 98 -26.79 25.99 -7.74
CA LYS A 98 -28.11 25.37 -7.94
C LYS A 98 -28.46 25.16 -9.43
N SER A 99 -27.46 25.09 -10.29
CA SER A 99 -27.66 24.89 -11.73
C SER A 99 -28.41 23.59 -11.99
N GLU A 100 -29.39 23.65 -12.90
CA GLU A 100 -30.13 22.47 -13.35
C GLU A 100 -29.21 21.36 -13.88
N VAL A 101 -28.05 21.73 -14.44
CA VAL A 101 -27.07 20.77 -14.96
C VAL A 101 -26.60 19.81 -13.87
N PHE A 102 -26.38 20.31 -12.64
CA PHE A 102 -25.98 19.47 -11.50
C PHE A 102 -27.17 18.86 -10.79
N ALA A 103 -28.31 19.57 -10.73
CA ALA A 103 -29.53 19.06 -10.09
C ALA A 103 -30.08 17.80 -10.79
N LYS A 104 -29.91 17.69 -12.11
CA LYS A 104 -30.28 16.51 -12.92
C LYS A 104 -29.70 15.19 -12.41
N PHE A 105 -28.60 15.22 -11.67
CA PHE A 105 -28.02 14.04 -11.02
C PHE A 105 -29.04 13.32 -10.10
N PHE A 106 -29.97 14.07 -9.49
CA PHE A 106 -30.91 13.56 -8.49
C PHE A 106 -32.28 13.15 -9.05
N GLU A 107 -32.54 13.33 -10.36
CA GLU A 107 -33.89 13.17 -10.94
C GLU A 107 -34.27 11.71 -11.29
N LYS A 108 -33.30 10.78 -11.40
CA LYS A 108 -33.52 9.42 -11.94
C LYS A 108 -32.65 8.37 -11.25
N ASP A 109 -33.00 7.96 -10.02
CA ASP A 109 -32.33 6.92 -9.22
C ASP A 109 -30.82 7.12 -8.90
N GLY A 110 -30.16 8.12 -9.50
CA GLY A 110 -28.72 8.40 -9.37
C GLY A 110 -28.26 8.81 -7.97
N ALA A 111 -29.19 9.14 -7.07
CA ALA A 111 -28.89 9.46 -5.67
C ALA A 111 -28.78 8.23 -4.75
N GLN A 112 -29.36 7.08 -5.15
CA GLN A 112 -29.54 5.93 -4.24
C GLN A 112 -29.09 4.58 -4.82
N TRP A 113 -28.78 4.45 -6.11
CA TRP A 113 -28.18 3.20 -6.62
C TRP A 113 -27.28 3.41 -7.85
N PRO A 114 -26.06 2.82 -7.89
CA PRO A 114 -25.37 2.07 -6.84
C PRO A 114 -24.69 2.97 -5.77
N TYR A 115 -24.92 4.29 -5.80
CA TYR A 115 -24.26 5.28 -4.96
C TYR A 115 -25.18 5.80 -3.85
N GLN A 116 -24.63 6.20 -2.70
CA GLN A 116 -25.37 6.95 -1.67
C GLN A 116 -24.94 8.40 -1.67
N VAL A 117 -25.74 9.29 -2.24
CA VAL A 117 -25.45 10.73 -2.32
C VAL A 117 -26.59 11.53 -1.71
N ILE A 118 -26.27 12.36 -0.72
CA ILE A 118 -27.22 13.26 -0.04
C ILE A 118 -26.83 14.69 -0.38
N LYS A 119 -27.74 15.41 -1.04
CA LYS A 119 -27.58 16.83 -1.34
C LYS A 119 -27.78 17.66 -0.07
N VAL A 120 -26.80 18.49 0.28
CA VAL A 120 -26.95 19.47 1.36
C VAL A 120 -27.73 20.67 0.84
N THR A 121 -28.83 21.02 1.50
CA THR A 121 -29.76 22.05 1.01
C THR A 121 -29.16 23.45 1.07
N GLU A 122 -28.51 23.81 2.18
CA GLU A 122 -27.96 25.15 2.44
C GLU A 122 -26.47 25.10 2.77
N PRO A 123 -25.60 24.65 1.85
CA PRO A 123 -24.17 24.46 2.13
C PRO A 123 -23.45 25.78 2.47
N TRP A 124 -24.02 26.94 2.14
CA TRP A 124 -23.51 28.26 2.51
C TRP A 124 -23.73 28.65 3.98
N LYS A 125 -24.47 27.83 4.74
CA LYS A 125 -24.63 28.01 6.19
C LYS A 125 -23.78 26.97 6.93
N PRO A 126 -22.77 27.38 7.73
CA PRO A 126 -21.95 26.45 8.50
C PRO A 126 -22.77 25.51 9.40
N ASP A 127 -23.84 26.02 10.03
CA ASP A 127 -24.69 25.21 10.91
C ASP A 127 -25.51 24.15 10.14
N ALA A 128 -25.91 24.44 8.89
CA ALA A 128 -26.61 23.47 8.05
C ALA A 128 -25.68 22.34 7.62
N VAL A 129 -24.43 22.66 7.28
CA VAL A 129 -23.40 21.66 6.97
C VAL A 129 -23.07 20.82 8.21
N ALA A 130 -22.92 21.47 9.37
CA ALA A 130 -22.71 20.77 10.63
C ALA A 130 -23.85 19.78 10.90
N GLU A 131 -25.10 20.21 10.77
CA GLU A 131 -26.25 19.33 11.01
C GLU A 131 -26.36 18.22 9.97
N ALA A 132 -25.99 18.44 8.71
CA ALA A 132 -25.90 17.37 7.72
C ALA A 132 -24.86 16.30 8.11
N ILE A 133 -23.67 16.72 8.55
CA ILE A 133 -22.61 15.81 8.99
C ILE A 133 -23.01 15.06 10.25
N TYR A 134 -23.43 15.77 11.30
CA TYR A 134 -23.76 15.16 12.59
C TYR A 134 -25.09 14.40 12.57
N GLY A 135 -26.06 14.88 11.81
CA GLY A 135 -27.33 14.20 11.59
C GLY A 135 -27.11 12.84 10.95
N LEU A 136 -26.30 12.77 9.89
CA LEU A 136 -25.90 11.50 9.27
C LEU A 136 -25.05 10.65 10.21
N HIS A 137 -24.07 11.23 10.90
CA HIS A 137 -23.24 10.50 11.86
C HIS A 137 -24.07 9.78 12.93
N ARG A 138 -25.11 10.43 13.48
CA ARG A 138 -26.01 9.86 14.49
C ARG A 138 -26.77 8.61 14.02
N THR A 139 -26.95 8.41 12.71
CA THR A 139 -27.64 7.22 12.18
C THR A 139 -26.69 6.03 11.99
N LEU A 140 -25.38 6.25 12.13
CA LEU A 140 -24.34 5.26 11.91
C LEU A 140 -23.84 4.70 13.25
N SER A 141 -23.42 3.44 13.23
CA SER A 141 -22.93 2.74 14.42
C SER A 141 -21.43 2.46 14.35
N GLY A 142 -20.75 2.53 15.50
CA GLY A 142 -19.32 2.25 15.61
C GLY A 142 -18.46 3.46 15.23
N ASP A 143 -17.18 3.21 14.97
CA ASP A 143 -16.21 4.25 14.64
C ASP A 143 -16.36 4.69 13.17
N VAL A 144 -16.89 5.89 12.99
CA VAL A 144 -17.13 6.51 11.67
C VAL A 144 -15.84 7.11 11.10
N ARG A 145 -15.77 7.16 9.77
CA ARG A 145 -14.65 7.71 9.01
C ARG A 145 -15.14 8.91 8.20
N LEU A 146 -14.46 10.03 8.30
CA LEU A 146 -14.84 11.26 7.62
C LEU A 146 -13.73 11.69 6.66
N VAL A 147 -14.11 12.09 5.45
CA VAL A 147 -13.27 12.83 4.52
C VAL A 147 -13.98 14.13 4.20
N ILE A 148 -13.32 15.26 4.43
CA ILE A 148 -13.88 16.60 4.23
C ILE A 148 -13.01 17.33 3.20
N GLU A 149 -13.50 17.37 1.96
CA GLU A 149 -12.89 18.02 0.79
C GLU A 149 -13.74 19.23 0.37
N SER A 150 -13.40 20.45 0.76
CA SER A 150 -12.24 20.86 1.55
C SER A 150 -12.58 22.04 2.46
N LEU A 151 -11.70 22.33 3.43
CA LEU A 151 -11.79 23.57 4.21
C LEU A 151 -11.65 24.81 3.31
N THR A 152 -10.89 24.71 2.22
CA THR A 152 -10.75 25.80 1.23
C THR A 152 -12.07 26.02 0.49
N GLY A 153 -12.74 24.95 0.06
CA GLY A 153 -14.06 25.02 -0.55
C GLY A 153 -15.14 25.59 0.37
N MET A 154 -15.04 25.34 1.69
CA MET A 154 -15.88 26.01 2.69
C MET A 154 -15.62 27.52 2.73
N GLN A 155 -14.37 27.98 2.63
CA GLN A 155 -14.03 29.41 2.64
C GLN A 155 -14.73 30.15 1.53
N ASP A 156 -14.64 29.59 0.33
CA ASP A 156 -15.16 30.21 -0.89
C ASP A 156 -16.67 30.43 -0.78
N LEU A 157 -17.37 29.56 -0.04
CA LEU A 157 -18.81 29.60 0.13
C LEU A 157 -19.27 30.38 1.38
N TRP A 158 -18.46 30.43 2.44
CA TRP A 158 -18.83 31.05 3.72
C TRP A 158 -18.24 32.45 3.93
N GLU A 159 -17.42 32.90 2.99
CA GLU A 159 -16.76 34.21 3.00
C GLU A 159 -15.93 34.44 4.28
N GLY A 160 -14.63 34.15 4.16
CA GLY A 160 -13.63 34.50 5.17
C GLY A 160 -13.25 33.37 6.12
N GLU A 161 -12.01 33.46 6.61
CA GLU A 161 -11.36 32.43 7.41
C GLU A 161 -11.96 32.23 8.81
N GLU A 162 -12.60 33.26 9.38
CA GLU A 162 -13.16 33.21 10.73
C GLU A 162 -14.33 32.21 10.84
N HIS A 163 -15.11 32.04 9.76
CA HIS A 163 -16.18 31.04 9.70
C HIS A 163 -15.63 29.62 9.70
N ILE A 164 -14.57 29.36 8.93
CA ILE A 164 -13.86 28.07 8.95
C ILE A 164 -13.28 27.81 10.32
N LEU A 165 -12.60 28.79 10.91
CA LEU A 165 -11.97 28.64 12.21
C LEU A 165 -13.02 28.28 13.27
N ARG A 166 -14.17 28.97 13.29
CA ARG A 166 -15.28 28.67 14.20
C ARG A 166 -15.86 27.28 13.95
N PHE A 167 -16.10 26.91 12.69
CA PHE A 167 -16.64 25.60 12.33
C PHE A 167 -15.70 24.47 12.75
N TYR A 168 -14.42 24.57 12.40
CA TYR A 168 -13.38 23.60 12.70
C TYR A 168 -13.13 23.48 14.21
N SER A 169 -12.99 24.60 14.92
CA SER A 169 -12.72 24.60 16.37
C SER A 169 -13.86 24.04 17.21
N ARG A 170 -15.11 24.13 16.73
CA ARG A 170 -16.26 23.49 17.37
C ARG A 170 -16.42 22.04 16.94
N GLY A 171 -16.15 21.75 15.67
CA GLY A 171 -16.40 20.44 15.08
C GLY A 171 -15.37 19.39 15.48
N CYS A 172 -14.08 19.72 15.49
CA CYS A 172 -13.02 18.75 15.79
C CYS A 172 -13.10 18.14 17.20
N PRO A 173 -13.32 18.91 18.28
CA PRO A 173 -13.55 18.33 19.61
C PRO A 173 -14.77 17.41 19.63
N LYS A 174 -15.85 17.79 18.95
CA LYS A 174 -17.05 16.95 18.86
C LYS A 174 -16.80 15.64 18.13
N LEU A 175 -16.08 15.66 17.00
CA LEU A 175 -15.69 14.45 16.27
C LEU A 175 -14.72 13.57 17.08
N TYR A 176 -13.86 14.17 17.90
CA TYR A 176 -12.95 13.45 18.79
C TYR A 176 -13.71 12.65 19.87
N GLU A 177 -14.74 13.25 20.47
CA GLU A 177 -15.63 12.59 21.45
C GLU A 177 -16.54 11.54 20.80
N LEU A 178 -16.86 11.71 19.51
CA LEU A 178 -17.61 10.75 18.71
C LEU A 178 -16.72 9.61 18.13
N ASP A 179 -15.49 9.46 18.63
CA ASP A 179 -14.56 8.41 18.21
C ASP A 179 -14.42 8.29 16.68
N THR A 180 -14.39 9.44 16.02
CA THR A 180 -14.35 9.55 14.56
C THR A 180 -12.95 9.89 14.08
N ILE A 181 -12.51 9.23 12.99
CA ILE A 181 -11.29 9.67 12.30
C ILE A 181 -11.71 10.58 11.16
N ALA A 182 -11.22 11.82 11.15
CA ALA A 182 -11.61 12.82 10.19
C ALA A 182 -10.40 13.35 9.41
N TYR A 183 -10.40 13.15 8.09
CA TYR A 183 -9.46 13.77 7.17
C TYR A 183 -10.01 15.13 6.72
N TRP A 184 -9.22 16.16 6.91
CA TRP A 184 -9.55 17.53 6.54
C TRP A 184 -8.53 18.01 5.50
N ILE A 185 -9.01 18.26 4.29
CA ILE A 185 -8.16 18.72 3.19
C ILE A 185 -8.21 20.24 3.17
N ILE A 186 -7.04 20.86 3.00
CA ILE A 186 -6.91 22.32 2.94
C ILE A 186 -5.78 22.69 1.98
N GLU A 187 -6.03 23.65 1.09
CA GLU A 187 -5.02 24.14 0.17
C GLU A 187 -3.96 24.93 0.94
N LYS A 188 -2.71 24.47 0.83
CA LYS A 188 -1.58 25.01 1.61
C LYS A 188 -1.35 26.50 1.39
N GLY A 189 -1.51 26.97 0.15
CA GLY A 189 -1.24 28.34 -0.29
C GLY A 189 -2.42 29.31 -0.16
N ALA A 190 -3.64 28.80 0.05
CA ALA A 190 -4.86 29.62 0.00
C ALA A 190 -5.17 30.37 1.31
N HIS A 191 -4.51 30.00 2.41
CA HIS A 191 -4.89 30.44 3.75
C HIS A 191 -3.76 31.12 4.54
N SER A 192 -4.16 32.02 5.43
CA SER A 192 -3.27 32.78 6.30
C SER A 192 -2.50 31.87 7.25
N THR A 193 -1.31 32.33 7.66
CA THR A 193 -0.51 31.65 8.68
C THR A 193 -1.24 31.57 10.01
N LYS A 194 -2.06 32.57 10.35
CA LYS A 194 -2.89 32.61 11.56
C LYS A 194 -3.90 31.46 11.56
N LEU A 195 -4.70 31.29 10.49
CA LEU A 195 -5.68 30.20 10.40
C LEU A 195 -5.00 28.83 10.51
N LYS A 196 -3.94 28.61 9.73
CA LYS A 196 -3.18 27.35 9.73
C LYS A 196 -2.61 27.02 11.11
N SER A 197 -2.12 28.02 11.85
CA SER A 197 -1.62 27.82 13.21
C SER A 197 -2.71 27.32 14.15
N HIS A 198 -3.91 27.92 14.13
CA HIS A 198 -5.02 27.50 14.98
C HIS A 198 -5.53 26.10 14.63
N ILE A 199 -5.67 25.80 13.34
CA ILE A 199 -6.03 24.47 12.85
C ILE A 199 -5.03 23.42 13.36
N ASN A 200 -3.73 23.69 13.21
CA ASN A 200 -2.66 22.79 13.65
C ASN A 200 -2.65 22.56 15.17
N GLN A 201 -3.06 23.55 15.97
CA GLN A 201 -3.13 23.38 17.43
C GLN A 201 -4.18 22.34 17.82
N ILE A 202 -5.33 22.31 17.14
CA ILE A 202 -6.46 21.44 17.46
C ILE A 202 -6.28 20.03 16.87
N ALA A 203 -5.70 19.93 15.67
CA ALA A 203 -5.50 18.66 14.98
C ALA A 203 -4.58 17.69 15.74
N GLN A 204 -4.87 16.40 15.68
CA GLN A 204 -4.00 15.36 16.26
C GLN A 204 -2.83 15.05 15.33
N VAL A 205 -3.06 15.06 14.02
CA VAL A 205 -2.05 14.80 12.99
C VAL A 205 -2.10 15.90 11.94
N VAL A 206 -0.93 16.40 11.54
CA VAL A 206 -0.81 17.43 10.49
C VAL A 206 0.24 16.98 9.49
N ILE A 207 -0.17 16.93 8.23
CA ILE A 207 0.61 16.44 7.11
C ILE A 207 0.68 17.52 6.04
N ASP A 208 1.87 17.73 5.50
CA ASP A 208 2.15 18.63 4.38
C ASP A 208 2.52 17.81 3.15
N LEU A 209 1.73 17.95 2.09
CA LEU A 209 2.01 17.41 0.78
C LEU A 209 2.60 18.52 -0.09
N SER A 210 3.59 18.18 -0.91
CA SER A 210 4.22 19.13 -1.81
C SER A 210 4.81 18.43 -3.03
N ILE A 211 4.99 19.17 -4.12
CA ILE A 211 5.80 18.71 -5.25
C ILE A 211 7.13 19.47 -5.24
N LYS A 212 8.24 18.75 -5.17
CA LYS A 212 9.59 19.32 -5.24
C LYS A 212 10.37 18.67 -6.38
N LYS A 213 10.81 19.49 -7.34
CA LYS A 213 11.59 19.03 -8.51
C LYS A 213 10.91 17.88 -9.28
N GLY A 214 9.58 17.93 -9.39
CA GLY A 214 8.78 16.91 -10.08
C GLY A 214 8.49 15.64 -9.27
N LYS A 215 8.92 15.58 -8.00
CA LYS A 215 8.61 14.48 -7.08
C LYS A 215 7.60 14.90 -6.02
N SER A 216 6.63 14.04 -5.75
CA SER A 216 5.70 14.23 -4.63
C SER A 216 6.39 13.89 -3.31
N ALA A 217 6.19 14.73 -2.31
CA ALA A 217 6.75 14.56 -0.97
C ALA A 217 5.69 14.77 0.10
N ILE A 218 5.74 13.96 1.14
CA ILE A 218 4.94 14.05 2.36
C ILE A 218 5.84 14.45 3.52
N LYS A 219 5.36 15.34 4.38
CA LYS A 219 6.08 15.78 5.57
C LYS A 219 5.12 15.78 6.76
N ILE A 220 5.48 15.06 7.82
CA ILE A 220 4.68 15.07 9.06
C ILE A 220 5.07 16.32 9.87
N LEU A 221 4.14 17.26 10.02
CA LEU A 221 4.33 18.49 10.80
C LEU A 221 3.97 18.31 12.27
N LYS A 222 2.96 17.48 12.55
CA LYS A 222 2.48 17.17 13.91
C LYS A 222 1.97 15.73 13.97
N ALA A 223 2.26 15.05 15.08
CA ALA A 223 1.75 13.73 15.40
C ALA A 223 1.58 13.62 16.92
N GLU A 224 0.43 14.04 17.43
CA GLU A 224 0.15 14.10 18.88
C GLU A 224 0.20 12.69 19.50
N LYS A 225 0.78 12.58 20.70
CA LYS A 225 0.94 11.32 21.46
C LYS A 225 1.66 10.21 20.67
N ARG A 226 2.56 10.62 19.77
CA ARG A 226 3.39 9.74 18.93
C ARG A 226 4.84 10.22 18.97
N THR A 227 5.74 9.30 18.69
CA THR A 227 7.16 9.56 18.43
C THR A 227 7.45 9.15 16.98
N PRO A 228 7.02 9.94 15.98
CA PRO A 228 7.26 9.61 14.58
C PRO A 228 8.76 9.54 14.32
N LYS A 229 9.18 8.62 13.43
CA LYS A 229 10.60 8.40 13.14
C LYS A 229 11.31 9.65 12.60
N ALA A 230 10.57 10.52 11.90
CA ALA A 230 11.07 11.82 11.48
C ALA A 230 9.93 12.84 11.41
N LEU A 231 9.90 13.75 12.39
CA LEU A 231 9.02 14.92 12.37
C LEU A 231 9.72 16.04 11.59
N ASN A 232 8.96 16.78 10.79
CA ASN A 232 9.46 17.87 9.97
C ASN A 232 10.49 17.50 8.88
N GLU A 233 10.64 16.22 8.57
CA GLU A 233 11.45 15.73 7.45
C GLU A 233 10.54 15.32 6.29
N PRO A 234 10.83 15.77 5.04
CA PRO A 234 10.09 15.32 3.88
C PRO A 234 10.52 13.91 3.47
N PHE A 235 9.53 13.07 3.17
CA PHE A 235 9.69 11.79 2.51
C PHE A 235 9.08 11.88 1.13
N ASP A 236 9.87 11.57 0.11
CA ASP A 236 9.34 11.41 -1.23
C ASP A 236 8.34 10.22 -1.23
N TYR A 237 7.31 10.27 -2.07
CA TYR A 237 6.38 9.16 -2.25
C TYR A 237 5.94 9.03 -3.70
N MET A 238 5.51 7.83 -4.05
CA MET A 238 4.96 7.52 -5.37
C MET A 238 3.64 6.77 -5.23
N ASP A 239 2.70 7.10 -6.11
CA ASP A 239 1.45 6.34 -6.28
C ASP A 239 1.59 5.52 -7.57
N ASP A 240 1.68 4.20 -7.45
CA ASP A 240 1.76 3.28 -8.60
C ASP A 240 0.37 2.84 -9.10
N GLY A 241 -0.70 3.43 -8.54
CA GLY A 241 -2.10 3.09 -8.79
C GLY A 241 -2.63 1.98 -7.88
N VAL A 242 -1.77 1.10 -7.36
CA VAL A 242 -2.15 0.00 -6.46
C VAL A 242 -1.92 0.37 -5.02
N ASP A 243 -0.74 0.91 -4.71
CA ASP A 243 -0.28 1.34 -3.38
C ASP A 243 0.35 2.73 -3.43
N LEU A 244 0.49 3.34 -2.25
CA LEU A 244 1.26 4.57 -2.06
C LEU A 244 2.53 4.20 -1.31
N ILE A 245 3.67 4.32 -1.99
CA ILE A 245 4.98 3.85 -1.51
C ILE A 245 5.79 5.05 -1.06
N LEU A 246 6.20 5.06 0.21
CA LEU A 246 7.08 6.10 0.75
C LEU A 246 8.54 5.74 0.50
N GLU A 247 9.39 6.71 0.17
CA GLU A 247 10.81 6.45 -0.06
C GLU A 247 11.53 5.92 1.20
N SER A 248 11.00 6.13 2.41
CA SER A 248 11.48 5.42 3.61
C SER A 248 11.22 3.91 3.59
N ASP A 249 10.20 3.44 2.85
CA ASP A 249 9.97 2.01 2.56
C ASP A 249 10.96 1.46 1.51
N ARG A 250 11.71 2.32 0.80
CA ARG A 250 12.72 1.87 -0.20
C ARG A 250 13.93 1.17 0.41
N ARG A 251 14.09 1.17 1.74
CA ARG A 251 15.10 0.30 2.39
C ARG A 251 14.67 -1.17 2.47
N GLY A 252 13.41 -1.50 2.13
CA GLY A 252 12.85 -2.85 2.31
C GLY A 252 12.13 -3.47 1.12
N LYS A 253 11.74 -2.70 0.09
CA LYS A 253 11.19 -3.25 -1.17
C LYS A 253 12.05 -2.82 -2.34
N ALA A 254 12.65 -3.79 -3.03
CA ALA A 254 13.34 -3.58 -4.29
C ALA A 254 12.36 -3.00 -5.31
N HIS A 255 12.44 -1.69 -5.53
CA HIS A 255 11.72 -1.07 -6.63
C HIS A 255 12.40 -1.50 -7.92
N LEU A 256 11.64 -2.10 -8.84
CA LEU A 256 12.10 -2.38 -10.20
C LEU A 256 12.37 -1.04 -10.87
N ASP A 257 13.63 -0.62 -10.93
CA ASP A 257 14.07 0.57 -11.67
C ASP A 257 14.07 0.28 -13.18
N LEU A 258 12.85 0.10 -13.70
CA LEU A 258 12.54 -0.25 -15.08
C LEU A 258 12.95 0.90 -16.03
N GLY A 259 12.64 2.14 -15.65
CA GLY A 259 12.94 3.34 -16.44
C GLY A 259 14.44 3.52 -16.65
N SER A 260 15.25 3.39 -15.61
CA SER A 260 16.71 3.49 -15.75
C SER A 260 17.28 2.36 -16.60
N ARG A 261 16.74 1.14 -16.49
CA ARG A 261 17.19 0.00 -17.30
C ARG A 261 16.84 0.17 -18.78
N ILE A 262 15.63 0.63 -19.10
CA ILE A 262 15.22 0.99 -20.47
C ILE A 262 16.15 2.08 -21.02
N LYS A 263 16.45 3.12 -20.22
CA LYS A 263 17.36 4.20 -20.59
C LYS A 263 18.78 3.71 -20.86
N GLU A 264 19.28 2.80 -20.03
CA GLU A 264 20.61 2.20 -20.17
C GLU A 264 20.71 1.43 -21.49
N ILE A 265 19.78 0.51 -21.74
CA ILE A 265 19.75 -0.31 -22.96
C ILE A 265 19.59 0.60 -24.19
N ARG A 266 18.68 1.58 -24.15
CA ARG A 266 18.52 2.55 -25.26
C ARG A 266 19.82 3.29 -25.55
N LYS A 267 20.53 3.76 -24.52
CA LYS A 267 21.82 4.44 -24.68
C LYS A 267 22.90 3.51 -25.24
N GLN A 268 22.93 2.25 -24.82
CA GLN A 268 23.84 1.24 -25.37
C GLN A 268 23.60 1.00 -26.86
N GLN A 269 22.35 1.11 -27.31
CA GLN A 269 21.96 1.05 -28.72
C GLN A 269 22.17 2.37 -29.48
N GLY A 270 22.75 3.40 -28.85
CA GLY A 270 23.00 4.70 -29.47
C GLY A 270 21.74 5.49 -29.86
N MET A 271 20.57 5.06 -29.40
CA MET A 271 19.28 5.62 -29.80
C MET A 271 18.89 6.80 -28.91
N SER A 272 18.33 7.88 -29.45
CA SER A 272 17.75 8.99 -28.70
C SER A 272 16.32 8.70 -28.24
N GLN A 273 15.84 9.45 -27.24
CA GLN A 273 14.44 9.34 -26.81
C GLN A 273 13.44 9.65 -27.93
N LYS A 274 13.82 10.56 -28.85
CA LYS A 274 12.99 10.94 -30.01
C LYS A 274 12.86 9.79 -31.01
N GLU A 275 13.96 9.08 -31.25
CA GLU A 275 13.97 7.92 -32.16
C GLU A 275 13.17 6.75 -31.57
N LEU A 276 13.36 6.43 -30.28
CA LEU A 276 12.56 5.39 -29.61
C LEU A 276 11.06 5.73 -29.62
N ALA A 277 10.73 7.00 -29.35
CA ALA A 277 9.34 7.47 -29.36
C ALA A 277 8.69 7.29 -30.73
N ALA A 278 9.42 7.61 -31.81
CA ALA A 278 8.94 7.44 -33.18
C ALA A 278 8.69 5.97 -33.54
N LEU A 279 9.56 5.05 -33.08
CA LEU A 279 9.43 3.61 -33.35
C LEU A 279 8.20 2.99 -32.68
N ILE A 280 7.85 3.43 -31.47
CA ILE A 280 6.72 2.85 -30.73
C ILE A 280 5.42 3.65 -30.84
N GLY A 281 5.44 4.79 -31.54
CA GLY A 281 4.26 5.64 -31.80
C GLY A 281 3.83 6.49 -30.60
N VAL A 282 4.77 7.00 -29.80
CA VAL A 282 4.50 7.89 -28.66
C VAL A 282 5.27 9.20 -28.75
N THR A 283 5.07 10.12 -27.81
CA THR A 283 5.81 11.38 -27.76
C THR A 283 7.18 11.20 -27.06
N PRO A 284 8.22 11.98 -27.40
CA PRO A 284 9.50 11.94 -26.69
C PRO A 284 9.36 12.25 -25.18
N SER A 285 8.36 13.07 -24.82
CA SER A 285 8.00 13.32 -23.42
C SER A 285 7.54 12.06 -22.71
N ASN A 286 6.75 11.19 -23.37
CA ASN A 286 6.32 9.91 -22.83
C ASN A 286 7.51 8.97 -22.56
N ILE A 287 8.46 8.86 -23.50
CA ILE A 287 9.71 8.10 -23.27
C ILE A 287 10.52 8.68 -22.11
N SER A 288 10.63 10.01 -22.04
CA SER A 288 11.37 10.67 -20.96
C SER A 288 10.73 10.42 -19.59
N GLN A 289 9.39 10.44 -19.51
CA GLN A 289 8.63 10.11 -18.31
C GLN A 289 8.79 8.63 -17.93
N ILE A 290 8.79 7.71 -18.91
CA ILE A 290 9.07 6.28 -18.70
C ILE A 290 10.48 6.07 -18.12
N GLU A 291 11.49 6.64 -18.77
CA GLU A 291 12.90 6.51 -18.36
C GLU A 291 13.23 7.15 -17.03
N SER A 292 12.41 8.10 -16.58
CA SER A 292 12.55 8.76 -15.28
C SER A 292 11.70 8.11 -14.19
N ASN A 293 11.05 6.97 -14.49
CA ASN A 293 10.06 6.30 -13.63
C ASN A 293 8.91 7.22 -13.16
N LEU A 294 8.57 8.24 -13.93
CA LEU A 294 7.42 9.12 -13.66
C LEU A 294 6.10 8.48 -14.11
N ILE A 295 6.15 7.68 -15.18
CA ILE A 295 5.04 6.86 -15.65
C ILE A 295 5.57 5.47 -15.98
N TYR A 296 4.74 4.44 -15.83
CA TYR A 296 5.07 3.10 -16.31
C TYR A 296 4.47 2.86 -17.70
N PRO A 297 5.20 2.20 -18.62
CA PRO A 297 4.61 1.77 -19.87
C PRO A 297 3.54 0.70 -19.61
N SER A 298 2.46 0.71 -20.38
CA SER A 298 1.56 -0.44 -20.41
C SER A 298 2.31 -1.69 -20.87
N LEU A 299 1.82 -2.88 -20.51
CA LEU A 299 2.48 -4.13 -20.93
C LEU A 299 2.69 -4.22 -22.46
N PRO A 300 1.73 -3.84 -23.32
CA PRO A 300 1.96 -3.75 -24.76
C PRO A 300 3.04 -2.74 -25.16
N ALA A 301 3.10 -1.58 -24.50
CA ALA A 301 4.13 -0.58 -24.76
C ALA A 301 5.52 -1.09 -24.32
N LEU A 302 5.60 -1.81 -23.21
CA LEU A 302 6.85 -2.42 -22.73
C LEU A 302 7.40 -3.45 -23.73
N PHE A 303 6.53 -4.30 -24.30
CA PHE A 303 6.94 -5.24 -25.34
C PHE A 303 7.39 -4.53 -26.62
N LYS A 304 6.71 -3.47 -27.05
CA LYS A 304 7.15 -2.66 -28.20
C LYS A 304 8.50 -1.97 -27.97
N ILE A 305 8.75 -1.50 -26.75
CA ILE A 305 10.05 -0.94 -26.36
C ILE A 305 11.13 -2.03 -26.42
N ALA A 306 10.86 -3.23 -25.89
CA ALA A 306 11.77 -4.37 -25.94
C ALA A 306 12.12 -4.74 -27.39
N GLU A 307 11.12 -4.85 -28.25
CA GLU A 307 11.26 -5.14 -29.68
C GLU A 307 12.08 -4.05 -30.39
N SER A 308 11.77 -2.77 -30.17
CA SER A 308 12.48 -1.63 -30.77
C SER A 308 13.94 -1.53 -30.31
N LEU A 309 14.24 -2.02 -29.10
CA LEU A 309 15.59 -2.07 -28.53
C LEU A 309 16.31 -3.41 -28.80
N SER A 310 15.68 -4.34 -29.52
CA SER A 310 16.22 -5.68 -29.83
C SER A 310 16.62 -6.49 -28.58
N VAL A 311 15.83 -6.42 -27.51
CA VAL A 311 16.05 -7.18 -26.26
C VAL A 311 14.81 -7.95 -25.84
N ALA A 312 15.00 -9.00 -25.05
CA ALA A 312 13.87 -9.65 -24.37
C ALA A 312 13.28 -8.71 -23.32
N ALA A 313 11.95 -8.62 -23.19
CA ALA A 313 11.30 -7.75 -22.19
C ALA A 313 11.78 -8.04 -20.75
N GLY A 314 12.17 -9.29 -20.46
CA GLY A 314 12.76 -9.69 -19.18
C GLY A 314 14.05 -8.95 -18.80
N SER A 315 14.83 -8.48 -19.79
CA SER A 315 16.07 -7.75 -19.58
C SER A 315 15.89 -6.40 -18.87
N PHE A 316 14.67 -5.84 -18.90
CA PHE A 316 14.34 -4.62 -18.16
C PHE A 316 14.22 -4.82 -16.65
N PHE A 317 14.10 -6.08 -16.22
CA PHE A 317 13.90 -6.46 -14.82
C PHE A 317 15.17 -7.02 -14.18
N GLU A 318 16.25 -7.17 -14.96
CA GLU A 318 17.57 -7.55 -14.46
C GLU A 318 18.24 -6.33 -13.84
N ASN A 319 18.07 -6.13 -12.53
CA ASN A 319 18.78 -5.05 -11.82
C ASN A 319 19.81 -5.55 -10.81
N HIS A 320 20.89 -4.77 -10.78
CA HIS A 320 22.11 -4.99 -10.03
C HIS A 320 21.89 -5.05 -8.51
N MET A 321 22.62 -6.00 -7.94
CA MET A 321 22.85 -6.33 -6.53
C MET A 321 22.43 -5.26 -5.50
N LEU A 322 21.34 -5.54 -4.79
CA LEU A 322 21.15 -5.10 -3.41
C LEU A 322 22.39 -5.49 -2.57
N PRO A 323 22.73 -4.77 -1.49
CA PRO A 323 23.84 -5.16 -0.62
C PRO A 323 23.62 -6.60 -0.20
N VAL A 324 24.56 -7.46 -0.61
CA VAL A 324 24.53 -8.90 -0.33
C VAL A 324 24.56 -9.03 1.18
N LYS A 325 23.39 -9.26 1.81
CA LYS A 325 23.38 -9.87 3.13
C LYS A 325 23.97 -11.26 2.92
N THR A 326 25.24 -11.40 3.27
CA THR A 326 25.96 -12.67 3.17
C THR A 326 25.52 -13.64 4.27
N ILE A 327 25.00 -13.10 5.38
CA ILE A 327 24.60 -13.87 6.55
C ILE A 327 23.09 -13.75 6.74
N PHE A 328 22.42 -14.90 6.85
CA PHE A 328 21.00 -15.04 7.14
C PHE A 328 20.85 -15.68 8.54
N PRO A 329 20.39 -14.93 9.56
CA PRO A 329 20.26 -15.45 10.91
C PRO A 329 19.26 -16.61 11.02
N ASP A 330 19.46 -17.47 12.01
CA ASP A 330 18.47 -18.50 12.34
C ASP A 330 17.09 -17.87 12.61
N GLY A 331 16.03 -18.52 12.14
CA GLY A 331 14.66 -18.01 12.19
C GLY A 331 14.28 -16.98 11.11
N SER A 332 15.19 -16.52 10.26
CA SER A 332 14.83 -15.71 9.08
C SER A 332 14.30 -16.55 7.90
N GLY A 333 14.29 -17.88 8.05
CA GLY A 333 13.84 -18.81 7.03
C GLY A 333 12.32 -18.77 6.81
N VAL A 334 11.90 -19.10 5.59
CA VAL A 334 10.49 -19.12 5.21
C VAL A 334 10.00 -20.57 5.20
N LYS A 335 8.84 -20.84 5.82
CA LYS A 335 8.20 -22.16 5.78
C LYS A 335 7.76 -22.49 4.36
N VAL A 336 8.13 -23.66 3.87
CA VAL A 336 7.78 -24.16 2.53
C VAL A 336 6.65 -25.16 2.65
N SER A 337 5.63 -25.02 1.80
CA SER A 337 4.54 -25.99 1.69
C SER A 337 4.96 -27.13 0.77
N LEU A 338 4.83 -28.37 1.23
CA LEU A 338 5.03 -29.59 0.45
C LEU A 338 3.69 -30.30 0.27
N PRO A 339 2.89 -29.93 -0.76
CA PRO A 339 1.51 -30.40 -0.89
C PRO A 339 1.40 -31.91 -1.12
N ASP A 340 2.41 -32.53 -1.72
CA ASP A 340 2.44 -33.96 -2.03
C ASP A 340 2.92 -34.83 -0.85
N MET A 341 3.22 -34.22 0.31
CA MET A 341 3.67 -34.93 1.51
C MET A 341 2.53 -35.15 2.49
N PRO A 342 2.50 -36.30 3.20
CA PRO A 342 1.54 -36.51 4.26
C PRO A 342 1.57 -35.37 5.31
N LYS A 343 0.41 -34.98 5.83
CA LYS A 343 0.36 -34.00 6.91
C LYS A 343 1.16 -34.52 8.12
N ASP A 344 1.86 -33.60 8.77
CA ASP A 344 2.65 -33.89 9.98
C ASP A 344 3.66 -35.03 9.76
N SER A 345 4.31 -35.07 8.58
CA SER A 345 5.42 -35.98 8.30
C SER A 345 6.77 -35.27 8.14
N VAL A 346 6.76 -34.06 7.58
CA VAL A 346 7.96 -33.26 7.32
C VAL A 346 7.68 -31.78 7.49
N GLU A 347 8.60 -31.07 8.12
CA GLU A 347 8.64 -29.61 8.10
C GLU A 347 9.76 -29.15 7.17
N ALA A 348 9.45 -28.23 6.26
CA ALA A 348 10.41 -27.69 5.31
C ALA A 348 10.58 -26.18 5.54
N MET A 349 11.82 -25.74 5.66
CA MET A 349 12.17 -24.33 5.78
C MET A 349 13.23 -23.97 4.74
N GLN A 350 12.97 -22.94 3.94
CA GLN A 350 13.98 -22.37 3.07
C GLN A 350 14.80 -21.37 3.88
N ILE A 351 16.12 -21.57 3.94
CA ILE A 351 17.03 -20.76 4.78
C ILE A 351 17.81 -19.70 3.98
N THR A 352 17.76 -19.76 2.64
CA THR A 352 18.14 -18.66 1.76
C THR A 352 16.91 -17.82 1.38
N PRO A 353 17.02 -16.50 1.17
CA PRO A 353 15.90 -15.69 0.71
C PRO A 353 15.32 -16.22 -0.63
N PRO A 354 13.97 -16.29 -0.80
CA PRO A 354 13.34 -16.73 -2.05
C PRO A 354 13.70 -15.90 -3.28
N ASP A 355 14.06 -14.65 -3.06
CA ASP A 355 14.44 -13.63 -4.05
C ASP A 355 15.96 -13.46 -4.20
N LEU A 356 16.77 -14.27 -3.49
CA LEU A 356 18.20 -14.34 -3.70
C LEU A 356 18.43 -14.95 -5.10
N GLY A 357 18.61 -14.12 -6.12
CA GLY A 357 18.80 -14.51 -7.53
C GLY A 357 20.05 -15.35 -7.83
N GLY A 358 20.56 -16.10 -6.85
CA GLY A 358 21.65 -17.05 -6.97
C GLY A 358 21.20 -18.41 -7.50
N LYS A 359 22.17 -19.15 -8.02
CA LYS A 359 21.97 -20.53 -8.51
C LYS A 359 21.73 -21.53 -7.38
N VAL A 360 21.93 -21.16 -6.13
CA VAL A 360 21.87 -22.09 -5.00
C VAL A 360 20.74 -21.71 -4.06
N VAL A 361 19.86 -22.67 -3.79
CA VAL A 361 18.78 -22.52 -2.80
C VAL A 361 18.98 -23.56 -1.71
N MET A 362 18.95 -23.14 -0.44
CA MET A 362 19.13 -24.05 0.69
C MET A 362 17.86 -24.19 1.52
N TYR A 363 17.64 -25.42 1.99
CA TYR A 363 16.52 -25.80 2.84
C TYR A 363 17.00 -26.59 4.06
N VAL A 364 16.21 -26.56 5.12
CA VAL A 364 16.29 -27.51 6.22
C VAL A 364 14.98 -28.29 6.24
N PHE A 365 15.08 -29.61 6.11
CA PHE A 365 13.96 -30.53 6.29
C PHE A 365 14.04 -31.19 7.66
N ARG A 366 12.90 -31.27 8.35
CA ARG A 366 12.74 -32.00 9.61
C ARG A 366 11.74 -33.13 9.38
N ILE A 367 12.22 -34.36 9.20
CA ILE A 367 11.38 -35.53 8.97
C ILE A 367 11.08 -36.16 10.33
N LEU A 368 9.80 -36.19 10.71
CA LEU A 368 9.39 -36.60 12.05
C LEU A 368 9.63 -38.11 12.31
N PRO A 369 9.79 -38.53 13.58
CA PRO A 369 10.06 -39.92 13.94
C PRO A 369 9.04 -40.91 13.35
N GLY A 370 9.52 -42.05 12.86
CA GLY A 370 8.68 -43.13 12.32
C GLY A 370 7.97 -42.79 10.99
N LYS A 371 8.22 -41.63 10.39
CA LYS A 371 7.51 -41.19 9.17
C LYS A 371 8.18 -41.68 7.90
N LYS A 372 7.32 -41.92 6.90
CA LYS A 372 7.70 -42.27 5.52
C LYS A 372 7.16 -41.19 4.58
N LEU A 373 8.04 -40.66 3.75
CA LEU A 373 7.68 -39.73 2.67
C LEU A 373 7.60 -40.54 1.36
N PRO A 374 6.51 -40.40 0.59
CA PRO A 374 6.24 -41.24 -0.58
C PRO A 374 6.92 -40.75 -1.87
N ALA A 375 7.70 -39.67 -1.80
CA ALA A 375 8.37 -39.06 -2.94
C ALA A 375 9.57 -38.22 -2.47
N HIS A 376 10.35 -37.73 -3.44
CA HIS A 376 11.34 -36.69 -3.24
C HIS A 376 10.68 -35.31 -3.03
N PHE A 377 11.39 -34.36 -2.41
CA PHE A 377 10.82 -33.06 -1.99
C PHE A 377 10.41 -32.13 -3.15
N PHE A 378 11.03 -32.30 -4.32
CA PHE A 378 10.83 -31.42 -5.48
C PHE A 378 10.64 -32.22 -6.77
N VAL A 379 9.84 -31.67 -7.69
CA VAL A 379 9.49 -32.30 -8.99
C VAL A 379 10.49 -31.92 -10.11
N HIS A 380 11.22 -30.82 -9.97
CA HIS A 380 12.16 -30.31 -10.99
C HIS A 380 13.55 -30.94 -10.90
N LYS A 381 14.11 -31.36 -12.04
CA LYS A 381 15.42 -32.05 -12.17
C LYS A 381 16.58 -31.04 -12.26
N GLY A 382 17.53 -31.16 -11.34
CA GLY A 382 18.80 -30.42 -11.27
C GLY A 382 19.76 -31.14 -10.32
N GLU A 383 20.98 -30.64 -10.15
CA GLU A 383 21.91 -31.19 -9.16
C GLU A 383 21.50 -30.76 -7.74
N GLU A 384 21.35 -31.74 -6.85
CA GLU A 384 20.95 -31.52 -5.47
C GLU A 384 21.89 -32.25 -4.52
N ALA A 385 22.19 -31.63 -3.38
CA ALA A 385 23.05 -32.19 -2.36
C ALA A 385 22.39 -32.05 -0.99
N GLY A 386 22.49 -33.07 -0.15
CA GLY A 386 22.03 -33.06 1.22
C GLY A 386 23.13 -33.40 2.20
N TYR A 387 22.99 -32.94 3.43
CA TYR A 387 23.86 -33.27 4.56
C TYR A 387 23.00 -33.53 5.80
N LEU A 388 23.09 -34.73 6.37
CA LEU A 388 22.28 -35.10 7.52
C LEU A 388 22.91 -34.52 8.79
N LEU A 389 22.23 -33.55 9.41
CA LEU A 389 22.71 -32.86 10.61
C LEU A 389 22.44 -33.67 11.88
N GLU A 390 21.24 -34.23 11.98
CA GLU A 390 20.74 -34.92 13.18
C GLU A 390 19.88 -36.13 12.76
N GLY A 391 19.91 -37.20 13.55
CA GLY A 391 19.09 -38.41 13.35
C GLY A 391 19.65 -39.40 12.31
N SER A 392 18.76 -40.25 11.80
CA SER A 392 19.06 -41.30 10.82
C SER A 392 17.94 -41.38 9.78
N LEU A 393 18.28 -41.57 8.51
CA LEU A 393 17.32 -41.72 7.41
C LEU A 393 17.66 -42.94 6.56
N SER A 394 16.66 -43.54 5.92
CA SER A 394 16.84 -44.45 4.80
C SER A 394 16.22 -43.83 3.56
N ILE A 395 16.93 -43.92 2.43
CA ILE A 395 16.41 -43.54 1.11
C ILE A 395 16.12 -44.80 0.30
N VAL A 396 15.01 -44.79 -0.43
CA VAL A 396 14.68 -45.83 -1.41
C VAL A 396 14.88 -45.23 -2.79
N SER A 397 15.68 -45.87 -3.62
CA SER A 397 15.98 -45.46 -4.99
C SER A 397 15.96 -46.67 -5.93
N PRO A 398 16.02 -46.49 -7.26
CA PRO A 398 16.16 -47.62 -8.20
C PRO A 398 17.38 -48.51 -7.91
N ASN A 399 18.42 -47.95 -7.28
CA ASN A 399 19.65 -48.64 -6.92
C ASN A 399 19.56 -49.37 -5.56
N GLY A 400 18.37 -49.45 -4.95
CA GLY A 400 18.12 -50.10 -3.67
C GLY A 400 17.92 -49.12 -2.52
N VAL A 401 17.91 -49.68 -1.30
CA VAL A 401 17.77 -48.94 -0.05
C VAL A 401 19.15 -48.60 0.49
N GLN A 402 19.38 -47.33 0.83
CA GLN A 402 20.62 -46.85 1.44
C GLN A 402 20.31 -46.10 2.73
N GLU A 403 21.17 -46.26 3.74
CA GLU A 403 21.05 -45.57 5.02
C GLU A 403 21.96 -44.35 5.06
N LEU A 404 21.47 -43.29 5.73
CA LEU A 404 22.20 -42.08 6.07
C LEU A 404 22.21 -41.93 7.59
N SER A 405 23.40 -41.72 8.14
CA SER A 405 23.65 -41.33 9.53
C SER A 405 24.02 -39.85 9.61
N ALA A 406 23.84 -39.24 10.78
CA ALA A 406 24.28 -37.87 11.00
C ALA A 406 25.78 -37.72 10.65
N GLY A 407 26.10 -36.72 9.83
CA GLY A 407 27.43 -36.52 9.26
C GLY A 407 27.56 -36.96 7.80
N ASP A 408 26.62 -37.74 7.27
CA ASP A 408 26.65 -38.22 5.89
C ASP A 408 26.12 -37.17 4.90
N ALA A 409 26.69 -37.21 3.69
CA ALA A 409 26.25 -36.41 2.55
C ALA A 409 25.56 -37.29 1.50
N ILE A 410 24.57 -36.72 0.83
CA ILE A 410 23.88 -37.31 -0.33
C ILE A 410 24.00 -36.36 -1.51
N TYR A 411 24.21 -36.91 -2.70
CA TYR A 411 24.30 -36.14 -3.94
C TYR A 411 23.44 -36.78 -5.02
N LEU A 412 22.53 -36.01 -5.60
CA LEU A 412 21.55 -36.47 -6.60
C LEU A 412 21.75 -35.67 -7.89
N LYS A 413 21.88 -36.39 -9.01
CA LYS A 413 22.07 -35.80 -10.35
C LYS A 413 20.91 -36.11 -11.30
N THR A 414 20.52 -37.37 -11.36
CA THR A 414 19.46 -37.87 -12.28
C THR A 414 18.45 -38.76 -11.59
N ASP A 415 18.90 -39.55 -10.62
CA ASP A 415 18.06 -40.48 -9.86
C ASP A 415 17.69 -39.86 -8.52
N PHE A 416 16.39 -39.71 -8.29
CA PHE A 416 15.85 -39.13 -7.06
C PHE A 416 15.21 -40.22 -6.19
N PRO A 417 15.33 -40.16 -4.86
CA PRO A 417 14.69 -41.11 -3.97
C PRO A 417 13.17 -41.16 -4.20
N THR A 418 12.65 -42.36 -4.39
CA THR A 418 11.21 -42.60 -4.43
C THR A 418 10.60 -42.55 -3.04
N GLN A 419 11.39 -42.84 -1.99
CA GLN A 419 10.94 -42.69 -0.60
C GLN A 419 12.05 -42.20 0.31
N TRP A 420 11.64 -41.46 1.35
CA TRP A 420 12.47 -41.13 2.52
C TRP A 420 11.84 -41.73 3.76
N ILE A 421 12.64 -42.34 4.61
CA ILE A 421 12.16 -43.07 5.79
C ILE A 421 12.97 -42.62 7.00
N ASN A 422 12.30 -42.08 8.01
CA ASN A 422 12.88 -41.92 9.34
C ASN A 422 12.41 -43.10 10.22
N GLN A 423 13.26 -44.12 10.38
CA GLN A 423 12.97 -45.26 11.28
C GLN A 423 13.35 -44.98 12.74
N GLY A 424 14.00 -43.84 13.00
CA GLY A 424 14.46 -43.45 14.31
C GLY A 424 13.35 -42.97 15.23
N LYS A 425 13.70 -42.84 16.52
CA LYS A 425 12.83 -42.27 17.57
C LYS A 425 12.91 -40.74 17.65
N GLU A 426 13.85 -40.14 16.92
CA GLU A 426 14.12 -38.70 16.92
C GLU A 426 13.89 -38.10 15.54
N THR A 427 13.63 -36.80 15.49
CA THR A 427 13.45 -36.06 14.24
C THR A 427 14.77 -36.04 13.48
N ALA A 428 14.75 -36.45 12.21
CA ALA A 428 15.90 -36.33 11.33
C ALA A 428 15.94 -34.93 10.72
N LYS A 429 17.08 -34.24 10.84
CA LYS A 429 17.28 -32.87 10.34
C LYS A 429 18.27 -32.87 9.18
N LEU A 430 17.79 -32.56 7.99
CA LEU A 430 18.54 -32.63 6.74
C LEU A 430 18.75 -31.21 6.19
N LEU A 431 20.01 -30.79 6.05
CA LEU A 431 20.37 -29.62 5.24
C LEU A 431 20.31 -30.04 3.78
N TRP A 432 19.67 -29.25 2.94
CA TRP A 432 19.49 -29.56 1.53
C TRP A 432 19.86 -28.36 0.67
N MET A 433 20.59 -28.60 -0.40
CA MET A 433 21.05 -27.60 -1.35
C MET A 433 20.57 -28.00 -2.74
N LYS A 434 19.88 -27.08 -3.41
CA LYS A 434 19.43 -27.23 -4.78
C LYS A 434 20.16 -26.25 -5.67
N VAL A 435 20.76 -26.74 -6.75
CA VAL A 435 21.35 -25.90 -7.80
C VAL A 435 20.29 -25.68 -8.89
N ARG A 436 19.95 -24.42 -9.15
CA ARG A 436 19.01 -23.96 -10.18
C ARG A 436 19.70 -23.74 -11.51
#